data_AF-A0A7R9JM55-F1
#
_entry.id   AF-A0A7R9JM55-F1
#
_cell.length_a   1.000
_cell.length_b   1.000
_cell.length_c   1.000
_cell.angle_alpha   90.00
_cell.angle_beta   90.00
_cell.angle_gamma   90.00
#
_symmetry.space_group_name_H-M   'P 1'
#
loop_
_entity.id
_entity.type
_entity.pdbx_description
1 polymer ?
#
loop_
_entity_poly.entity_id
_entity_poly.type
_entity_poly.pdbx_seq_one_letter_code
_entity_poly.pdbx_strand_id
1 'polypeptide(L)'
;MIAEMSTSSKIVVEKSTVPVKAAESIMTILRANHKPGVSYQILSNPEFLAEGTAIDDLLNADRVLIGGEDTPEGQAAIEELSWVYGHWINRRNIITMNTWSSELSKLVTTPE
;
A
#
# COMPACT_ATOMS: atom_id res chain seq x y z
N MET A 1 0.22 14.10 -13.80
CA MET A 1 -0.19 13.46 -12.52
C MET A 1 -0.99 12.18 -12.77
N ILE A 2 -1.01 11.20 -11.84
CA ILE A 2 -1.77 9.93 -11.99
C ILE A 2 -3.22 10.19 -12.42
N ALA A 3 -3.87 11.18 -11.80
CA ALA A 3 -5.25 11.55 -12.09
C ALA A 3 -5.49 12.01 -13.55
N GLU A 4 -4.54 12.77 -14.11
CA GLU A 4 -4.64 13.32 -15.47
C GLU A 4 -4.46 12.25 -16.55
N MET A 5 -3.61 11.26 -16.30
CA MET A 5 -3.25 10.23 -17.28
C MET A 5 -4.14 8.99 -17.19
N SER A 6 -4.83 8.79 -16.07
CA SER A 6 -5.70 7.64 -15.90
C SER A 6 -6.94 7.73 -16.80
N THR A 7 -7.23 6.63 -17.48
CA THR A 7 -8.42 6.43 -18.33
C THR A 7 -9.37 5.37 -17.75
N SER A 8 -8.95 4.69 -16.68
CA SER A 8 -9.68 3.63 -15.98
C SER A 8 -9.35 3.70 -14.49
N SER A 9 -10.20 3.11 -13.65
CA SER A 9 -9.95 2.99 -12.22
C SER A 9 -8.63 2.28 -11.91
N LYS A 10 -7.98 2.67 -10.81
CA LYS A 10 -6.67 2.14 -10.41
C LYS A 10 -6.56 1.93 -8.91
N ILE A 11 -5.75 0.95 -8.54
CA ILE A 11 -5.20 0.83 -7.19
C ILE A 11 -3.87 1.59 -7.19
N VAL A 12 -3.71 2.53 -6.27
CA VAL A 12 -2.48 3.31 -6.06
C VAL A 12 -1.87 2.87 -4.75
N VAL A 13 -0.67 2.33 -4.81
CA VAL A 13 0.04 1.81 -3.62
C VAL A 13 1.13 2.79 -3.23
N GLU A 14 1.02 3.32 -2.02
CA GLU A 14 2.04 4.11 -1.37
C GLU A 14 3.04 3.13 -0.73
N LYS A 15 4.30 3.19 -1.16
CA LYS A 15 5.39 2.34 -0.68
C LYS A 15 6.55 3.23 -0.25
N SER A 16 6.71 3.43 1.05
CA SER A 16 7.80 4.23 1.60
C SER A 16 8.33 3.69 2.93
N THR A 17 9.48 4.23 3.33
CA THR A 17 10.19 3.87 4.56
C THR A 17 9.69 4.63 5.79
N VAL A 18 8.99 5.75 5.63
CA VAL A 18 8.41 6.56 6.73
C VAL A 18 7.14 7.30 6.25
N PRO A 19 5.99 6.63 6.13
CA PRO A 19 4.77 7.31 5.75
C PRO A 19 4.17 8.04 6.97
N VAL A 20 4.07 9.37 6.90
CA VAL A 20 3.22 10.15 7.81
C VAL A 20 2.18 10.85 6.96
N LYS A 21 0.95 10.32 6.92
CA LYS A 21 -0.19 10.89 6.17
C LYS A 21 0.04 11.01 4.66
N ALA A 22 0.96 10.20 4.11
CA ALA A 22 1.24 10.21 2.68
C ALA A 22 0.03 9.68 1.89
N ALA A 23 -0.58 8.59 2.34
CA ALA A 23 -1.75 8.00 1.69
C ALA A 23 -2.96 8.96 1.70
N GLU A 24 -3.19 9.68 2.80
CA GLU A 24 -4.26 10.67 2.92
C GLU A 24 -4.07 11.86 1.96
N SER A 25 -2.83 12.34 1.83
CA SER A 25 -2.47 13.42 0.91
C SER A 25 -2.68 13.00 -0.55
N ILE A 26 -2.23 11.79 -0.92
CA ILE A 26 -2.43 11.20 -2.24
C ILE A 26 -3.93 11.06 -2.54
N MET A 27 -4.70 10.53 -1.58
CA MET A 27 -6.12 10.33 -1.75
C MET A 27 -6.86 11.65 -2.00
N THR A 28 -6.52 12.70 -1.25
CA THR A 28 -7.10 14.04 -1.41
C THR A 28 -6.85 14.57 -2.82
N ILE A 29 -5.62 14.46 -3.31
CA ILE A 29 -5.22 14.94 -4.64
C ILE A 29 -5.93 14.15 -5.75
N LEU A 30 -5.96 12.81 -5.64
CA LEU A 30 -6.56 11.95 -6.66
C LEU A 30 -8.07 12.09 -6.72
N ARG A 31 -8.75 12.19 -5.57
CA ARG A 31 -10.19 12.40 -5.50
C ARG A 31 -10.59 13.78 -6.03
N ALA A 32 -9.79 14.83 -5.76
CA ALA A 32 -10.08 16.17 -6.26
C ALA A 32 -9.92 16.31 -7.79
N ASN A 33 -9.10 15.46 -8.42
CA ASN A 33 -8.76 15.57 -9.85
C ASN A 33 -9.23 14.38 -10.70
N HIS A 34 -10.16 13.56 -10.20
CA HIS A 34 -10.61 12.36 -10.92
C HIS A 34 -11.43 12.72 -12.17
N LYS A 35 -11.30 11.89 -13.22
CA LYS A 35 -12.17 11.98 -14.41
C LYS A 35 -13.49 11.25 -14.16
N PRO A 36 -14.60 11.67 -14.76
CA PRO A 36 -15.87 10.95 -14.65
C PRO A 36 -15.72 9.46 -14.97
N GLY A 37 -16.22 8.60 -14.09
CA GLY A 37 -16.13 7.15 -14.24
C GLY A 37 -14.78 6.52 -13.85
N VAL A 38 -13.81 7.31 -13.37
CA VAL A 38 -12.53 6.81 -12.86
C VAL A 38 -12.50 6.95 -11.34
N SER A 39 -12.23 5.83 -10.65
CA SER A 39 -12.07 5.77 -9.20
C SER A 39 -10.66 5.30 -8.80
N TYR A 40 -10.22 5.68 -7.61
CA TYR A 40 -8.93 5.27 -7.07
C TYR A 40 -9.12 4.62 -5.71
N GLN A 41 -8.45 3.48 -5.52
CA GLN A 41 -8.25 2.88 -4.21
C GLN A 41 -6.80 3.13 -3.80
N ILE A 42 -6.59 3.65 -2.59
CA ILE A 42 -5.26 4.00 -2.09
C ILE A 42 -4.90 3.00 -1.02
N LEU A 43 -3.76 2.32 -1.20
CA LEU A 43 -3.22 1.38 -0.24
C LEU A 43 -1.90 1.90 0.32
N SER A 44 -1.63 1.61 1.60
CA SER A 44 -0.30 1.75 2.19
C SER A 44 0.38 0.38 2.18
N ASN A 45 1.62 0.30 1.71
CA ASN A 45 2.42 -0.92 1.72
C ASN A 45 3.86 -0.58 2.12
N PRO A 46 4.12 -0.35 3.41
CA PRO A 46 5.41 0.08 3.89
C PRO A 46 6.51 -0.94 3.54
N GLU A 47 7.72 -0.43 3.37
CA GLU A 47 8.89 -1.22 3.00
C GLU A 47 9.75 -1.54 4.22
N PHE A 48 10.25 -2.77 4.34
CA PHE A 48 11.12 -3.23 5.44
C PHE A 48 12.47 -3.77 4.94
N LEU A 49 12.97 -3.27 3.80
CA LEU A 49 14.25 -3.69 3.25
C LEU A 49 15.41 -3.00 3.98
N ALA A 50 16.53 -3.70 4.12
CA ALA A 50 17.79 -3.14 4.58
C ALA A 50 18.80 -3.01 3.43
N GLU A 51 19.66 -2.00 3.51
CA GLU A 51 20.75 -1.83 2.54
C GLU A 51 21.70 -3.03 2.59
N GLY A 52 22.05 -3.57 1.42
CA GLY A 52 22.91 -4.75 1.30
C GLY A 52 22.18 -6.10 1.30
N THR A 53 20.93 -6.18 1.76
CA THR A 53 20.11 -7.41 1.77
C THR A 53 18.78 -7.29 1.04
N ALA A 54 18.50 -6.16 0.40
CA ALA A 54 17.20 -5.83 -0.21
C ALA A 54 16.56 -6.93 -1.10
N ILE A 55 17.35 -7.68 -1.88
CA ILE A 55 16.82 -8.79 -2.70
C ILE A 55 16.34 -9.95 -1.83
N ASP A 56 17.13 -10.34 -0.82
CA ASP A 56 16.77 -11.41 0.10
C ASP A 56 15.57 -11.00 0.95
N ASP A 57 15.57 -9.77 1.46
CA ASP A 57 14.47 -9.20 2.24
C ASP A 57 13.15 -9.14 1.44
N LEU A 58 13.23 -8.92 0.12
CA LEU A 58 12.05 -8.88 -0.77
C LEU A 58 11.49 -10.29 -1.05
N LEU A 59 12.37 -11.28 -1.23
CA LEU A 59 12.00 -12.64 -1.57
C LEU A 59 11.58 -13.46 -0.34
N ASN A 60 12.19 -13.19 0.81
CA ASN A 60 12.04 -13.94 2.05
C ASN A 60 11.46 -13.07 3.19
N ALA A 61 10.60 -12.11 2.84
CA ALA A 61 10.02 -11.18 3.81
C ALA A 61 9.30 -11.92 4.96
N ASP A 62 9.71 -11.61 6.21
CA ASP A 62 9.05 -12.12 7.42
C ASP A 62 7.56 -11.73 7.46
N ARG A 63 7.27 -10.50 7.01
CA ARG A 63 5.92 -9.97 6.90
C ARG A 63 5.80 -8.91 5.81
N VAL A 64 4.66 -8.89 5.16
CA VAL A 64 4.23 -7.81 4.25
C VAL A 64 3.01 -7.14 4.87
N LEU A 65 3.05 -5.83 5.08
CA LEU A 65 1.91 -5.07 5.60
C LEU A 65 1.17 -4.41 4.45
N ILE A 66 -0.16 -4.53 4.44
CA ILE A 66 -1.04 -3.86 3.48
C ILE A 66 -2.14 -3.13 4.25
N GLY A 67 -2.16 -1.81 4.14
CA GLY A 67 -3.18 -0.93 4.69
C GLY A 67 -4.15 -0.46 3.60
N GLY A 68 -5.45 -0.44 3.88
CA GLY A 68 -6.46 0.15 2.99
C GLY A 68 -7.69 0.68 3.73
N GLU A 69 -8.65 1.24 2.98
CA GLU A 69 -9.95 1.65 3.54
C GLU A 69 -10.82 0.43 3.87
N ASP A 70 -11.60 0.51 4.96
CA ASP A 70 -12.56 -0.53 5.32
C ASP A 70 -13.89 -0.36 4.58
N THR A 71 -13.80 -0.45 3.25
CA THR A 71 -14.92 -0.39 2.30
C THR A 71 -14.87 -1.62 1.39
N PRO A 72 -15.99 -2.03 0.74
CA PRO A 72 -15.96 -3.16 -0.19
C PRO A 72 -14.90 -3.01 -1.29
N GLU A 73 -14.74 -1.81 -1.83
CA GLU A 73 -13.74 -1.51 -2.86
C GLU A 73 -12.31 -1.50 -2.31
N GLY A 74 -12.13 -1.01 -1.09
CA GLY A 74 -10.85 -1.02 -0.39
C GLY A 74 -10.38 -2.45 -0.07
N GLN A 75 -11.29 -3.29 0.44
CA GLN A 75 -11.02 -4.70 0.70
C GLN A 75 -10.72 -5.48 -0.58
N ALA A 76 -11.43 -5.20 -1.68
CA ALA A 76 -11.09 -5.77 -2.98
C ALA A 76 -9.68 -5.36 -3.45
N ALA A 77 -9.31 -4.09 -3.25
CA ALA A 77 -7.97 -3.63 -3.59
C ALA A 77 -6.87 -4.28 -2.73
N ILE A 78 -7.12 -4.46 -1.43
CA ILE A 78 -6.23 -5.18 -0.51
C ILE A 78 -6.03 -6.62 -1.00
N GLU A 79 -7.09 -7.32 -1.41
CA GLU A 79 -7.00 -8.69 -1.89
C GLU A 79 -6.21 -8.79 -3.20
N GLU A 80 -6.40 -7.85 -4.14
CA GLU A 80 -5.60 -7.81 -5.38
C GLU A 80 -4.10 -7.65 -5.11
N LEU A 81 -3.72 -6.76 -4.19
CA LEU A 81 -2.31 -6.61 -3.81
C LEU A 81 -1.78 -7.83 -3.04
N SER A 82 -2.63 -8.43 -2.18
CA SER A 82 -2.30 -9.65 -1.45
C SER A 82 -2.08 -10.83 -2.40
N TRP A 83 -2.87 -10.92 -3.47
CA TRP A 83 -2.71 -11.92 -4.52
C TRP A 83 -1.37 -11.77 -5.25
N VAL A 84 -0.95 -10.54 -5.55
CA VAL A 84 0.38 -10.28 -6.14
C VAL A 84 1.49 -10.85 -5.24
N TYR A 85 1.53 -10.45 -3.95
CA TYR A 85 2.53 -10.96 -3.01
C TYR A 85 2.43 -12.48 -2.79
N GLY A 86 1.22 -13.05 -2.86
CA GLY A 86 0.96 -14.47 -2.67
C GLY A 86 1.65 -15.41 -3.66
N HIS A 87 2.27 -14.88 -4.72
CA HIS A 87 3.06 -15.67 -5.67
C HIS A 87 4.40 -16.16 -5.09
N TRP A 88 4.98 -15.43 -4.14
CA TRP A 88 6.25 -15.80 -3.51
C TRP A 88 6.27 -15.65 -1.98
N ILE A 89 5.35 -14.89 -1.40
CA ILE A 89 5.18 -14.75 0.05
C ILE A 89 4.04 -15.65 0.52
N ASN A 90 4.26 -16.41 1.60
CA ASN A 90 3.19 -17.19 2.21
C ASN A 90 2.07 -16.27 2.70
N ARG A 91 0.81 -16.58 2.39
CA ARG A 91 -0.36 -15.77 2.80
C ARG A 91 -0.39 -15.44 4.29
N ARG A 92 0.10 -16.32 5.16
CA ARG A 92 0.16 -16.09 6.62
C ARG A 92 1.10 -14.94 7.01
N ASN A 93 2.04 -14.58 6.15
CA ASN A 93 3.00 -13.49 6.33
C ASN A 93 2.45 -12.17 5.73
N ILE A 94 1.29 -12.19 5.07
CA ILE A 94 0.62 -10.98 4.57
C ILE A 94 -0.37 -10.51 5.63
N ILE A 95 -0.13 -9.33 6.19
CA ILE A 95 -0.92 -8.75 7.27
C ILE A 95 -1.68 -7.56 6.71
N THR A 96 -3.00 -7.64 6.75
CA THR A 96 -3.91 -6.59 6.26
C THR A 96 -4.45 -5.77 7.42
N MET A 97 -4.53 -4.45 7.26
CA MET A 97 -5.05 -3.54 8.29
C MET A 97 -5.64 -2.27 7.65
N ASN A 98 -6.12 -1.33 8.47
CA ASN A 98 -6.48 -0.02 7.96
C ASN A 98 -5.22 0.80 7.57
N THR A 99 -5.38 1.80 6.70
CA THR A 99 -4.28 2.63 6.20
C THR A 99 -3.45 3.27 7.32
N TRP A 100 -4.09 3.83 8.34
CA TRP A 100 -3.41 4.52 9.44
C TRP A 100 -2.56 3.55 10.31
N SER A 101 -3.10 2.37 10.62
CA SER A 101 -2.38 1.33 11.35
C SER A 101 -1.16 0.82 10.58
N SER A 102 -1.25 0.75 9.25
CA SER A 102 -0.12 0.37 8.38
C SER A 102 1.01 1.39 8.45
N GLU A 103 0.67 2.69 8.33
CA GLU A 103 1.66 3.77 8.44
C GLU A 103 2.33 3.80 9.83
N LEU A 104 1.53 3.71 10.90
CA LEU A 104 2.04 3.66 12.28
C LEU A 104 2.96 2.47 12.55
N SER A 105 2.64 1.29 12.02
CA SER A 105 3.45 0.08 12.25
C SER A 105 4.88 0.25 11.73
N LYS A 106 5.07 1.05 10.68
CA LYS A 106 6.40 1.36 10.16
C LYS A 106 7.15 2.33 11.10
N LEU A 107 6.49 3.35 11.63
CA LEU A 107 7.10 4.32 12.56
C LEU A 107 7.64 3.67 13.83
N VAL A 108 6.94 2.66 14.37
CA VAL A 108 7.33 2.00 15.62
C VAL A 108 8.47 0.98 15.42
N THR A 109 8.69 0.52 14.18
CA THR A 109 9.70 -0.50 13.88
C THR A 109 11.08 0.09 13.56
N THR A 110 11.15 1.36 13.15
CA THR A 110 12.42 2.04 12.84
C THR A 110 13.01 2.61 14.14
N PRO A 111 14.17 2.13 14.64
CA PRO A 111 14.87 2.82 15.71
C PRO A 111 15.35 4.20 15.21
N GLU A 112 15.38 5.21 16.09
CA GLU A 112 15.96 6.54 15.80
C GLU A 112 17.38 6.47 15.22
#